data_AF-A0A5C5TK95-F1
#
_entry.id   AF-A0A5C5TK95-F1
#
_cell.length_a   1.000
_cell.length_b   1.000
_cell.length_c   1.000
_cell.angle_alpha   90.00
_cell.angle_beta   90.00
_cell.angle_gamma   90.00
#
_symmetry.space_group_name_H-M   'P 1'
#
loop_
_entity.id
_entity.type
_entity.pdbx_description
1 polymer ?
#
loop_
_entity_poly.entity_id
_entity_poly.type
_entity_poly.pdbx_seq_one_letter_code
_entity_poly.pdbx_strand_id
1 'polypeptide(L)' 'MTMRPVQILVNRYYQTAFGEIRHVTGISASGEVSYTSIDARGEAEPVEDKQTPMQTFASEVEKEVPSPTLP' A
#
# COMPACT_ATOMS: atom_id res chain seq x y z
N MET A 1 17.51 -20.63 -14.29
CA MET A 1 17.72 -20.03 -12.96
C MET A 1 16.43 -19.37 -12.55
N THR A 2 15.76 -19.85 -11.50
CA THR A 2 14.55 -19.22 -10.98
C THR A 2 14.98 -18.02 -10.13
N MET A 3 14.99 -16.82 -10.73
CA MET A 3 15.17 -15.59 -9.95
C MET A 3 13.99 -15.49 -8.98
N ARG A 4 14.29 -15.48 -7.67
CA ARG A 4 13.27 -15.13 -6.69
C ARG A 4 12.94 -13.65 -6.89
N PRO A 5 11.67 -13.26 -6.94
CA PRO A 5 11.33 -11.84 -6.98
C PRO A 5 11.92 -11.19 -5.72
N VAL A 6 12.82 -10.23 -5.93
CA VAL A 6 13.33 -9.39 -4.84
C VAL A 6 12.21 -8.41 -4.53
N GLN A 7 11.69 -8.47 -3.31
CA GLN A 7 10.70 -7.54 -2.79
C GLN A 7 11.29 -6.83 -1.57
N ILE A 8 11.18 -5.51 -1.55
CA ILE A 8 11.50 -4.70 -0.38
C ILE A 8 10.24 -4.71 0.49
N LEU A 9 10.34 -5.30 1.68
CA LEU A 9 9.25 -5.25 2.66
C LEU A 9 9.19 -3.86 3.28
N VAL A 10 7.98 -3.30 3.31
CA VAL A 10 7.68 -2.00 3.90
C VAL A 10 6.48 -2.12 4.82
N ASN A 11 6.33 -1.18 5.73
CA ASN A 11 5.18 -1.09 6.62
C ASN A 11 4.82 0.38 6.77
N ARG A 12 4.16 0.93 5.76
CA ARG A 12 3.84 2.37 5.67
C ARG A 12 2.38 2.53 5.27
N TYR A 13 1.77 3.61 5.74
CA TYR A 13 0.38 3.93 5.47
C TYR A 13 0.31 5.25 4.71
N TYR A 14 -0.49 5.29 3.67
CA TYR A 14 -0.63 6.42 2.77
C TYR A 14 -2.09 6.77 2.59
N GLN A 15 -2.45 8.04 2.63
CA GLN A 15 -3.82 8.49 2.38
C GLN A 15 -3.94 9.01 0.95
N THR A 16 -4.97 8.56 0.22
CA THR A 16 -5.32 9.09 -1.10
C THR A 16 -6.17 10.35 -0.98
N ALA A 17 -6.32 11.09 -2.08
CA ALA A 17 -7.19 12.28 -2.13
C ALA A 17 -8.67 12.00 -1.79
N PHE A 18 -9.12 10.75 -1.93
CA PHE A 18 -10.49 10.33 -1.59
C PHE A 18 -10.66 9.90 -0.13
N GLY A 19 -9.60 9.96 0.67
CA GLY A 19 -9.61 9.58 2.09
C GLY A 19 -9.38 8.10 2.36
N GLU A 20 -9.14 7.28 1.33
CA GLU A 20 -8.74 5.87 1.46
C GLU A 20 -7.32 5.78 2.07
N ILE A 21 -7.13 4.90 3.06
CA ILE A 21 -5.81 4.61 3.63
C ILE A 21 -5.28 3.35 2.95
N ARG A 22 -4.06 3.40 2.43
CA ARG A 22 -3.39 2.27 1.78
C ARG A 22 -2.20 1.84 2.64
N HIS A 23 -2.26 0.61 3.15
CA HIS A 23 -1.16 -0.02 3.87
C HIS A 23 -0.23 -0.70 2.88
N VAL A 24 0.94 -0.13 2.65
CA VAL A 24 1.95 -0.65 1.73
C VAL A 24 2.82 -1.66 2.46
N THR A 25 2.81 -2.90 1.96
CA THR A 25 3.50 -4.06 2.54
C THR A 25 4.77 -4.43 1.78
N GLY A 26 4.87 -4.04 0.50
CA GLY A 26 6.10 -4.27 -0.25
C GLY A 26 6.22 -3.51 -1.55
N ILE A 27 7.45 -3.40 -2.03
CA ILE A 27 7.78 -2.87 -3.36
C ILE A 27 8.61 -3.93 -4.09
N SER A 28 8.15 -4.36 -5.26
CA SER A 28 8.87 -5.32 -6.09
C SER A 28 10.07 -4.67 -6.77
N ALA A 29 11.07 -5.47 -7.16
CA ALA A 29 12.19 -5.01 -7.97
C ALA A 29 11.77 -4.46 -9.36
N SER A 30 10.58 -4.82 -9.85
CA SER A 30 10.01 -4.26 -11.07
C SER A 30 9.33 -2.90 -10.86
N GLY A 31 9.28 -2.39 -9.62
CA GLY A 31 8.66 -1.12 -9.28
C GLY A 31 7.16 -1.19 -9.06
N GLU A 32 6.62 -2.36 -8.72
CA GLU A 32 5.22 -2.53 -8.31
C GLU A 32 5.09 -2.35 -6.80
N VAL A 33 4.06 -1.63 -6.35
CA VAL A 33 3.74 -1.41 -4.95
C VAL A 33 2.60 -2.32 -4.57
N SER A 34 2.82 -3.16 -3.56
CA SER A 34 1.80 -4.02 -2.96
C SER A 34 1.18 -3.32 -1.76
N TYR A 35 -0.14 -3.17 -1.74
CA TYR A 35 -0.84 -2.52 -0.64
C TYR A 35 -2.24 -3.08 -0.40
N THR A 36 -2.72 -2.91 0.83
CA THR A 36 -4.09 -3.19 1.24
C THR A 36 -4.84 -1.87 1.44
N SER A 37 -6.03 -1.74 0.86
CA SER A 37 -6.92 -0.61 1.10
C SER A 37 -7.64 -0.81 2.44
N ILE A 38 -7.59 0.21 3.30
CA ILE A 38 -8.24 0.28 4.60
C ILE A 38 -9.20 1.47 4.56
N ASP A 39 -10.40 1.29 5.09
CA ASP A 39 -11.32 2.40 5.24
C ASP A 39 -10.79 3.42 6.27
N ALA A 40 -11.29 4.65 6.25
CA ALA A 40 -10.87 5.69 7.19
C ALA A 40 -11.27 5.40 8.66
N ARG A 41 -12.08 4.35 8.91
CA ARG A 41 -12.51 3.90 10.24
C ARG A 41 -11.59 2.82 10.79
N GLY A 42 -10.60 2.38 10.03
CA GLY A 42 -9.67 1.32 10.41
C GLY A 42 -10.27 -0.07 10.27
N GLU A 43 -11.46 -0.24 9.70
CA GLU A 43 -11.94 -1.57 9.37
C GLU A 43 -11.14 -2.05 8.16
N ALA A 44 -10.09 -2.82 8.45
CA ALA A 44 -9.39 -3.61 7.46
C ALA A 44 -10.38 -4.68 6.98
N GLU A 45 -11.22 -4.32 6.01
CA GLU A 45 -11.90 -5.35 5.22
C GLU A 45 -10.81 -6.24 4.59
N PRO A 46 -11.08 -7.55 4.38
CA PRO A 46 -10.16 -8.43 3.67
C PRO A 46 -10.15 -8.03 2.19
N VAL A 47 -9.56 -6.87 1.89
CA VAL A 47 -9.41 -6.36 0.54
C VAL A 47 -8.14 -6.97 -0.01
N GLU A 48 -8.28 -7.66 -1.14
CA GLU A 48 -7.19 -8.29 -1.90
C GLU A 48 -5.91 -7.43 -1.88
N ASP A 49 -4.76 -8.07 -1.68
CA ASP A 49 -3.45 -7.46 -1.92
C ASP A 49 -3.46 -6.85 -3.34
N LYS A 50 -3.55 -5.52 -3.42
CA LYS A 50 -3.53 -4.81 -4.68
C LYS A 50 -2.08 -4.56 -5.05
N GLN A 51 -1.77 -4.72 -6.34
CA GLN A 51 -0.48 -4.35 -6.91
C GLN A 51 -0.71 -3.27 -7.96
N THR A 52 0.01 -2.15 -7.84
CA THR A 52 0.03 -1.11 -8.85
C THR A 52 1.44 -0.58 -9.11
N PRO A 53 1.71 -0.04 -10.31
CA PRO A 53 3.00 0.57 -10.60
C PRO A 53 3.28 1.73 -9.65
N MET A 54 4.53 1.88 -9.21
CA MET A 54 4.94 2.93 -8.27
C MET A 54 4.57 4.34 -8.75
N GLN A 55 4.59 4.58 -10.06
CA GLN A 55 4.17 5.87 -10.64
C GLN A 55 2.68 6.13 -10.43
N THR A 56 1.84 5.12 -10.66
CA THR A 56 0.40 5.20 -10.41
C THR A 56 0.13 5.39 -8.93
N PHE A 57 0.75 4.56 -8.08
CA PHE A 57 0.65 4.70 -6.63
C PHE A 57 1.02 6.10 -6.15
N ALA A 58 2.19 6.62 -6.57
CA ALA A 58 2.64 7.96 -6.18
C ALA A 58 1.74 9.10 -6.69
N SER A 59 1.01 8.88 -7.80
CA SER A 59 0.05 9.87 -8.33
C SER A 59 -1.27 9.92 -7.58
N GLU A 60 -1.67 8.82 -6.92
CA GLU A 60 -2.92 8.71 -6.18
C GLU A 60 -2.78 9.11 -4.70
N VAL A 61 -1.57 8.96 -4.16
CA VAL A 61 -1.27 9.21 -2.76
C VAL A 61 -1.02 10.69 -2.52
N GLU A 62 -1.67 11.24 -1.50
CA GLU A 62 -1.51 12.63 -1.09
C GLU A 62 -0.41 12.77 -0.03
N LYS A 63 -0.44 11.92 0.99
CA LYS A 63 0.48 12.01 2.13
C LYS A 63 0.68 10.67 2.84
N GLU A 64 1.82 10.53 3.49
CA GLU A 64 2.04 9.47 4.47
C GLU A 64 1.28 9.79 5.76
N VAL A 65 0.63 8.78 6.35
CA VAL A 65 -0.14 8.89 7.60
C VAL A 65 0.37 7.88 8.62
N PRO A 66 0.19 8.13 9.93
CA PRO A 66 0.44 7.10 10.94
C PRO A 66 -0.48 5.89 10.73
N SER A 67 -0.06 4.74 11.24
CA SER A 67 -0.92 3.55 11.28
C SER A 67 -2.25 3.90 11.96
N PRO A 68 -3.40 3.58 11.35
CA PRO A 68 -4.68 3.82 11.98
C PRO A 68 -4.73 3.04 13.29
N THR A 69 -5.02 3.74 14.39
CA THR A 69 -5.25 3.09 15.68
C THR A 69 -6.57 2.32 15.57
N LEU A 70 -6.47 1.02 15.32
CA LEU A 70 -7.62 0.12 15.41
C LEU A 70 -8.20 0.24 16.83
N PRO A 71 -9.51 0.45 17.00
CA PRO A 71 -10.15 0.45 18.32
C PRO A 71 -10.06 -0.90 19.02
#